data_AF-A0A1H9VLQ0-F1
#
_entry.id   AF-A0A1H9VLQ0-F1
#
_cell.length_a   1.000
_cell.length_b   1.000
_cell.length_c   1.000
_cell.angle_alpha   90.00
_cell.angle_beta   90.00
_cell.angle_gamma   90.00
#
_symmetry.space_group_name_H-M   'P 1'
#
loop_
_entity.id
_entity.type
_entity.pdbx_description
1 polymer ?
#
loop_
_entity_poly.entity_id
_entity_poly.type
_entity_poly.pdbx_seq_one_letter_code
_entity_poly.pdbx_strand_id
1 'polypeptide(L)' 'MAPDPIVGADLTDGALQDEIELVGDLVVAASASEGPLSEDEIDEVLGVDRGMGVAKGAKSPQHV' A
#
# COMPACT_ATOMS: atom_id res chain seq x y z
N MET A 1 -10.26 -5.00 23.80
CA MET A 1 -9.86 -4.64 22.43
C MET A 1 -8.86 -5.69 22.00
N ALA A 2 -9.23 -6.61 21.10
CA ALA A 2 -8.21 -7.41 20.43
C ALA A 2 -7.38 -6.43 19.57
N PRO A 3 -6.05 -6.56 19.49
CA PRO A 3 -5.29 -5.74 18.56
C PRO A 3 -5.84 -6.00 17.16
N ASP A 4 -5.98 -4.94 16.37
CA ASP A 4 -6.31 -5.07 14.95
C ASP A 4 -5.26 -6.00 14.31
N PRO A 5 -5.67 -6.86 13.35
CA PRO A 5 -4.71 -7.72 12.66
C PRO A 5 -3.60 -6.84 12.11
N ILE A 6 -2.35 -7.17 12.46
CA ILE A 6 -1.20 -6.41 11.97
C ILE A 6 -1.21 -6.53 10.45
N VAL A 7 -1.51 -5.43 9.78
CA VAL A 7 -1.42 -5.32 8.31
C VAL A 7 -0.02 -5.80 7.94
N GLY A 8 0.06 -6.90 7.18
CA GLY A 8 1.33 -7.52 6.80
C GLY A 8 1.68 -8.86 7.46
N ALA A 9 0.90 -9.36 8.44
CA ALA A 9 1.24 -10.58 9.18
C ALA A 9 1.37 -11.87 8.33
N ASP A 10 0.75 -11.90 7.14
CA ASP A 10 0.78 -13.04 6.20
C ASP A 10 1.55 -12.74 4.89
N LEU A 11 2.29 -11.62 4.81
CA LEU A 11 3.07 -11.28 3.62
C LEU A 11 4.37 -12.08 3.56
N THR A 12 4.70 -12.59 2.38
CA THR A 12 6.04 -13.16 2.11
C THR A 12 7.07 -12.03 2.07
N ASP A 13 8.36 -12.33 2.31
CA ASP A 13 9.41 -11.30 2.40
C ASP A 13 9.40 -10.27 1.25
N GLY A 14 9.16 -10.71 0.01
CA GLY A 14 9.06 -9.81 -1.14
C GLY A 14 7.82 -8.92 -1.11
N ALA A 15 6.66 -9.49 -0.81
CA ALA A 15 5.42 -8.71 -0.69
C ALA A 15 5.44 -7.77 0.52
N LEU A 16 6.14 -8.17 1.59
CA LEU A 16 6.36 -7.33 2.77
C LEU A 16 7.29 -6.16 2.46
N GLN A 17 8.34 -6.38 1.66
CA GLN A 17 9.21 -5.30 1.20
C GLN A 17 8.42 -4.28 0.36
N ASP A 18 7.63 -4.75 -0.60
CA ASP A 18 6.79 -3.89 -1.43
C ASP A 18 5.82 -3.04 -0.57
N GLU A 19 5.23 -3.64 0.49
CA GLU A 19 4.37 -2.93 1.44
C GLU A 19 5.13 -1.87 2.26
N ILE A 20 6.35 -2.18 2.72
CA ILE A 20 7.18 -1.22 3.46
C ILE A 20 7.54 -0.01 2.60
N GLU A 21 7.90 -0.23 1.33
CA GLU A 21 8.21 0.84 0.39
C GLU A 21 6.96 1.71 0.16
N LEU A 22 5.82 1.09 -0.10
CA LEU A 22 4.54 1.78 -0.31
C LEU A 22 4.11 2.63 0.90
N VAL A 23 4.13 2.05 2.10
CA VAL A 23 3.77 2.77 3.34
C VAL A 23 4.79 3.87 3.64
N GLY A 24 6.07 3.62 3.37
CA GLY A 24 7.13 4.60 3.49
C GLY A 24 6.86 5.84 2.65
N ASP A 25 6.56 5.64 1.37
CA ASP A 25 6.25 6.72 0.42
C ASP A 25 5.01 7.51 0.88
N LEU A 26 3.97 6.83 1.37
CA LEU A 26 2.77 7.48 1.91
C LEU A 26 3.05 8.34 3.14
N VAL A 27 3.88 7.85 4.07
CA VAL A 27 4.26 8.60 5.28
C VAL A 27 5.09 9.82 4.90
N VAL A 28 6.03 9.70 3.96
CA VAL A 28 6.83 10.83 3.46
C VAL A 28 5.92 11.89 2.86
N ALA A 29 5.00 11.50 1.97
CA ALA A 29 4.04 12.42 1.35
C ALA A 29 3.18 13.14 2.39
N ALA A 30 2.64 12.40 3.36
CA ALA A 30 1.85 12.98 4.44
C ALA A 30 2.66 13.96 5.30
N SER A 31 3.93 13.64 5.60
CA SER A 31 4.80 14.49 6.42
C SER A 31 5.22 15.79 5.72
N ALA A 32 5.23 15.79 4.38
CA ALA A 32 5.57 16.95 3.57
C ALA A 32 4.36 17.87 3.31
N SER A 33 3.14 17.39 3.57
CA SER A 33 1.91 18.16 3.39
C SER A 33 1.65 19.09 4.58
N GLU A 34 1.06 20.25 4.29
CA GLU A 34 0.64 21.23 5.32
C GLU A 34 -0.59 20.76 6.12
N GLY A 35 -1.24 19.67 5.70
CA GLY A 35 -2.41 19.09 6.34
C GLY A 35 -2.63 17.62 5.95
N PRO A 36 -3.76 17.02 6.35
CA PRO A 36 -4.11 15.66 5.94
C PRO A 36 -4.17 15.57 4.41
N LEU A 37 -3.61 14.49 3.85
CA LEU A 37 -3.74 14.20 2.42
C LEU A 37 -5.22 13.98 2.07
N SER A 38 -5.62 14.53 0.93
CA SER A 38 -6.90 14.21 0.30
C SER A 38 -6.89 12.79 -0.28
N GLU A 39 -8.07 12.25 -0.52
CA GLU A 39 -8.24 10.92 -1.14
C GLU A 39 -7.56 10.85 -2.53
N ASP A 40 -7.61 11.95 -3.28
CA ASP A 40 -6.96 12.06 -4.59
C ASP A 40 -5.41 11.97 -4.47
N GLU A 41 -4.83 12.62 -3.47
CA GLU A 41 -3.39 12.59 -3.21
C GLU A 41 -2.94 11.23 -2.69
N ILE A 42 -3.76 10.58 -1.85
CA ILE A 42 -3.51 9.22 -1.38
C ILE A 42 -3.52 8.25 -2.56
N ASP A 43 -4.53 8.33 -3.43
CA ASP A 43 -4.61 7.49 -4.64
C ASP A 43 -3.39 7.68 -5.54
N GLU A 44 -2.92 8.91 -5.74
CA GLU A 44 -1.73 9.20 -6.54
C GLU A 44 -0.48 8.54 -5.95
N VAL A 45 -0.25 8.69 -4.64
CA VAL A 45 0.91 8.09 -3.95
C VAL A 45 0.83 6.56 -3.96
N LEU A 46 -0.37 6.01 -3.81
CA LEU A 46 -0.61 4.57 -3.89
C LEU A 46 -0.62 4.02 -5.33
N GLY A 47 -0.57 4.90 -6.34
CA GLY A 47 -0.65 4.53 -7.76
C GLY A 47 -2.00 3.91 -8.15
N VAL A 48 -3.08 4.28 -7.45
CA VAL A 48 -4.45 3.82 -7.70
C VAL A 48 -5.06 4.65 -8.83
N ASP A 49 -5.07 4.11 -10.04
CA ASP A 49 -5.91 4.67 -11.11
C ASP A 49 -7.38 4.30 -10.83
N ARG A 50 -8.22 5.30 -10.52
CA ARG A 50 -9.68 5.16 -10.31
C ARG A 50 -10.49 4.59 -11.50
N GLY A 51 -9.80 4.10 -12.54
CA GLY A 51 -10.36 3.38 -13.69
C GLY A 51 -9.96 1.91 -13.82
N MET A 52 -9.03 1.39 -13.00
CA MET A 52 -8.59 0.01 -13.12
C MET A 52 -8.23 -0.57 -11.76
N GLY A 53 -9.16 -1.33 -11.16
CA GLY A 53 -8.94 -2.09 -9.93
C GLY A 53 -7.97 -3.26 -10.12
N VAL A 54 -6.70 -2.97 -10.42
CA VAL A 54 -5.61 -3.94 -10.29
C VAL A 54 -4.78 -3.52 -9.09
N ALA A 55 -5.05 -4.15 -7.94
CA ALA A 55 -4.06 -4.22 -6.90
C ALA A 55 -2.77 -4.80 -7.53
N LYS A 56 -1.73 -3.98 -7.64
CA LYS A 56 -0.38 -4.42 -8.03
C LYS A 56 0.14 -5.32 -6.90
N GLY A 57 -0.27 -6.59 -6.92
CA GLY A 57 0.09 -7.57 -5.90
C GLY A 57 -0.25 -9.02 -6.27
N ALA A 58 -1.17 -9.25 -7.21
CA ALA A 58 -1.43 -10.60 -7.72
C ALA A 58 -0.42 -10.99 -8.81
N LYS A 59 0.83 -11.34 -8.43
CA LYS A 59 1.61 -12.25 -9.28
C LYS A 59 0.95 -13.63 -9.20
N SER A 60 0.62 -14.18 -10.37
CA SER A 60 -0.12 -15.41 -10.61
C SER A 60 0.23 -16.60 -9.69
N PRO A 61 -0.72 -17.52 -9.41
CA PRO A 61 -0.39 -18.78 -8.76
C PRO A 61 0.58 -19.54 -9.67
N GLN A 62 1.82 -19.68 -9.24
CA GLN A 62 2.80 -20.53 -9.91
C GLN A 62 2.37 -21.99 -9.74
N HIS A 63 1.74 -22.49 -10.80
CA HIS A 63 1.47 -23.89 -11.06
C HIS A 63 2.75 -24.49 -11.65
N VAL A 64 3.46 -25.34 -10.89
CA VAL A 64 4.06 -26.64 -11.26
C VAL A 64 4.85 -27.22 -10.09
#